data_AF-A0A535JE76-F1
#
_entry.id   AF-A0A535JE76-F1
#
_cell.length_a   1.000
_cell.length_b   1.000
_cell.length_c   1.000
_cell.angle_alpha   90.00
_cell.angle_beta   90.00
_cell.angle_gamma   90.00
#
_symmetry.space_group_name_H-M   'P 1'
#
loop_
_entity.id
_entity.type
_entity.pdbx_description
1 polymer ?
#
loop_
_entity_poly.entity_id
_entity_poly.type
_entity_poly.pdbx_seq_one_letter_code
_entity_poly.pdbx_strand_id
1 'polypeptide(L)'
;MDAVLGAANLGDLGSHFPSDDPRFAGADSSELLRQVGSELREAGYAVVSIDATVIAEAPRLGAHAAAMRQAIARGLGVTLESVSVKAKTNDGVGAIGAGEAIAALAVALATK
;
A
#
# COMPACT_ATOMS: atom_id res chain seq x y z
N MET A 1 -2.86 0.82 1.79
CA MET A 1 -4.19 1.36 2.14
C MET A 1 -4.46 1.10 3.60
N ASP A 2 -4.50 -0.17 4.05
CA ASP A 2 -4.69 -0.51 5.48
C ASP A 2 -3.79 0.27 6.44
N ALA A 3 -2.48 0.34 6.17
CA ALA A 3 -1.55 1.05 7.06
C ALA A 3 -1.93 2.54 7.28
N VAL A 4 -2.41 3.23 6.24
CA VAL A 4 -2.79 4.65 6.36
C VAL A 4 -4.18 4.83 6.98
N LEU A 5 -5.13 3.95 6.67
CA LEU A 5 -6.45 3.92 7.32
C LEU A 5 -6.31 3.64 8.82
N GLY A 6 -5.51 2.63 9.17
CA GLY A 6 -5.20 2.27 10.56
C GLY A 6 -4.48 3.38 11.31
N ALA A 7 -3.51 4.06 10.69
CA ALA A 7 -2.80 5.19 11.31
C ALA A 7 -3.75 6.37 11.64
N ALA A 8 -4.85 6.52 10.90
CA ALA A 8 -5.89 7.52 11.14
C ALA A 8 -7.09 6.99 11.95
N ASN A 9 -7.05 5.73 12.41
CA ASN A 9 -8.16 5.04 13.07
C ASN A 9 -9.49 5.08 12.27
N LEU A 10 -9.38 4.95 10.94
CA LEU A 10 -10.51 4.95 10.01
C LEU A 10 -11.01 3.54 9.65
N GLY A 11 -10.42 2.49 10.23
CA GLY A 11 -10.79 1.11 9.95
C GLY A 11 -9.81 0.43 8.99
N ASP A 12 -10.32 -0.45 8.14
CA ASP A 12 -9.56 -1.31 7.23
C ASP A 12 -10.13 -1.32 5.81
N LEU A 13 -9.38 -1.89 4.88
CA LEU A 13 -9.73 -1.94 3.46
C LEU A 13 -11.04 -2.68 3.22
N GLY A 14 -11.31 -3.76 3.95
CA GLY A 14 -12.52 -4.55 3.77
C GLY A 14 -13.80 -3.80 4.15
N SER A 15 -13.70 -2.92 5.15
CA SER A 15 -14.79 -2.04 5.58
C SER A 15 -15.09 -0.93 4.55
N HIS A 16 -14.07 -0.43 3.87
CA HIS A 16 -14.21 0.62 2.86
C HIS A 16 -14.58 0.06 1.48
N PHE A 17 -14.01 -1.09 1.11
CA PHE A 17 -14.18 -1.73 -0.20
C PHE A 17 -14.48 -3.23 -0.02
N PRO A 18 -15.71 -3.59 0.38
CA PRO A 18 -16.11 -4.98 0.55
C PRO A 18 -15.91 -5.80 -0.73
N SER A 19 -15.31 -6.99 -0.60
CA SER A 19 -14.95 -7.83 -1.76
C SER A 19 -16.15 -8.48 -2.45
N ASP A 20 -17.29 -8.54 -1.79
CA ASP A 20 -18.56 -9.06 -2.32
C ASP A 20 -19.40 -7.97 -3.02
N ASP A 21 -18.99 -6.71 -2.95
CA ASP A 21 -19.65 -5.61 -3.63
C ASP A 21 -19.23 -5.55 -5.11
N PRO A 22 -20.17 -5.74 -6.06
CA PRO A 22 -19.86 -5.72 -7.49
C PRO A 22 -19.25 -4.41 -7.98
N ARG A 23 -19.43 -3.30 -7.27
CA ARG A 23 -18.87 -1.99 -7.62
C ARG A 23 -17.34 -1.97 -7.59
N PHE A 24 -16.72 -2.84 -6.77
CA PHE A 24 -15.26 -2.91 -6.63
C PHE A 24 -14.65 -4.07 -7.42
N ALA A 25 -15.46 -4.88 -8.11
CA ALA A 25 -14.97 -5.96 -8.96
C ALA A 25 -14.10 -5.40 -10.11
N GLY A 26 -12.82 -5.77 -10.11
CA GLY A 26 -11.86 -5.29 -11.11
C GLY A 26 -11.47 -3.81 -10.95
N ALA A 27 -11.72 -3.20 -9.79
CA ALA A 27 -11.34 -1.82 -9.53
C ALA A 27 -9.81 -1.61 -9.63
N ASP A 28 -9.43 -0.45 -10.15
CA ASP A 28 -8.03 -0.03 -10.15
C ASP A 28 -7.60 0.37 -8.73
N SER A 29 -6.67 -0.37 -8.13
CA SER A 29 -6.15 -0.08 -6.79
C SER A 29 -5.57 1.34 -6.66
N SER A 30 -5.14 1.97 -7.75
CA SER A 30 -4.67 3.36 -7.76
C SER A 30 -5.81 4.36 -7.55
N GLU A 31 -7.03 4.05 -8.02
CA GLU A 31 -8.24 4.82 -7.72
C GLU A 31 -8.64 4.65 -6.25
N LEU A 32 -8.68 3.41 -5.78
CA LEU A 32 -9.00 3.12 -4.37
C LEU A 32 -8.02 3.81 -3.42
N LEU A 33 -6.73 3.88 -3.79
CA LEU A 33 -5.71 4.56 -2.99
C LEU A 33 -5.96 6.08 -2.94
N ARG A 34 -6.44 6.68 -4.03
CA ARG A 34 -6.84 8.09 -4.08
C ARG A 34 -8.03 8.38 -3.21
N GLN A 35 -9.03 7.51 -3.23
CA GLN A 35 -10.19 7.62 -2.35
C GLN A 35 -9.76 7.57 -0.88
N VAL A 36 -8.95 6.58 -0.48
CA VAL A 36 -8.40 6.49 0.89
C VAL A 36 -7.64 7.77 1.26
N GLY A 37 -6.83 8.31 0.35
CA GLY A 37 -6.13 9.58 0.57
C GLY A 37 -7.08 10.77 0.79
N SER A 38 -8.25 10.80 0.12
CA SER A 38 -9.29 11.81 0.35
C SER A 38 -9.90 11.66 1.73
N GLU A 39 -10.29 10.44 2.11
CA GLU A 39 -10.92 10.14 3.40
C GLU A 39 -10.03 10.52 4.58
N LEU A 40 -8.71 10.26 4.49
CA LEU A 40 -7.76 10.73 5.50
C LEU A 40 -7.77 12.26 5.63
N ARG A 41 -7.73 12.99 4.51
CA ARG A 41 -7.73 14.47 4.52
C ARG A 41 -9.04 15.02 5.06
N GLU A 42 -10.17 14.43 4.68
CA GLU A 42 -11.50 14.81 5.19
C GLU A 42 -11.64 14.57 6.70
N ALA A 43 -10.99 13.52 7.23
CA ALA A 43 -10.89 13.26 8.65
C ALA A 43 -9.85 14.16 9.39
N GLY A 44 -9.16 15.04 8.67
CA GLY A 44 -8.15 15.96 9.20
C GLY A 44 -6.76 15.37 9.38
N TYR A 45 -6.46 14.23 8.77
CA TYR A 45 -5.13 13.61 8.85
C TYR A 45 -4.26 13.93 7.65
N ALA A 46 -2.96 14.08 7.89
CA ALA A 46 -1.91 14.17 6.90
C ALA A 46 -0.93 12.99 7.05
N VAL A 47 -0.66 12.29 5.94
CA VAL A 47 0.36 11.24 5.91
C VAL A 47 1.75 11.89 5.95
N VAL A 48 2.56 11.49 6.94
CA VAL A 48 3.93 11.98 7.14
C VAL A 48 4.92 11.10 6.39
N SER A 49 4.84 9.79 6.60
CA SER A 49 5.75 8.83 5.96
C SER A 49 5.10 7.45 5.80
N ILE A 50 5.59 6.72 4.81
CA ILE A 50 5.21 5.34 4.50
C ILE A 50 6.48 4.56 4.21
N ASP A 51 6.59 3.39 4.84
CA ASP A 51 7.61 2.41 4.52
C ASP A 51 6.95 1.09 4.16
N ALA A 52 7.11 0.67 2.90
CA ALA A 52 6.58 -0.57 2.38
C ALA A 52 7.71 -1.57 2.08
N THR A 53 7.43 -2.87 2.27
CA THR A 53 8.30 -3.98 1.90
C THR A 53 7.48 -4.99 1.12
N VAL A 54 7.88 -5.26 -0.12
CA VAL A 54 7.34 -6.34 -0.93
C VAL A 54 8.28 -7.54 -0.81
N ILE A 55 7.72 -8.69 -0.43
CA ILE A 55 8.45 -9.94 -0.26
C ILE A 55 8.01 -10.89 -1.37
N ALA A 56 8.92 -11.18 -2.29
CA ALA A 56 8.68 -12.04 -3.45
C ALA A 56 9.99 -12.73 -3.86
N GLU A 57 9.95 -14.05 -4.12
CA GLU A 57 11.11 -14.76 -4.64
C GLU A 57 11.38 -14.39 -6.11
N ALA A 58 10.31 -14.31 -6.91
CA ALA A 58 10.34 -13.84 -8.28
C ALA A 58 9.02 -13.12 -8.64
N PRO A 59 9.02 -12.18 -9.61
CA PRO A 59 10.19 -11.62 -10.30
C PRO A 59 11.01 -10.66 -9.41
N ARG A 60 12.20 -10.26 -9.86
CA ARG A 60 13.02 -9.27 -9.14
C ARG A 60 12.36 -7.89 -9.21
N LEU A 61 11.87 -7.41 -8.07
CA LEU A 61 11.11 -6.15 -8.00
C LEU A 61 11.98 -4.88 -7.81
N GLY A 62 13.29 -5.03 -7.59
CA GLY A 62 14.18 -3.90 -7.28
C GLY A 62 14.14 -2.78 -8.33
N ALA A 63 14.10 -3.13 -9.63
CA ALA A 63 14.02 -2.16 -10.72
C ALA A 63 12.67 -1.40 -10.77
N HIS A 64 11.62 -1.95 -10.14
CA HIS A 64 10.28 -1.38 -10.13
C HIS A 64 10.01 -0.51 -8.90
N ALA A 65 10.88 -0.53 -7.88
CA ALA A 65 10.67 0.18 -6.62
C ALA A 65 10.45 1.70 -6.81
N ALA A 66 11.18 2.33 -7.75
CA ALA A 66 10.99 3.75 -8.04
C ALA A 66 9.59 4.06 -8.61
N ALA A 67 9.10 3.24 -9.55
CA ALA A 67 7.77 3.39 -10.11
C ALA A 67 6.67 3.13 -9.06
N MET A 68 6.86 2.14 -8.18
CA MET A 68 5.95 1.85 -7.06
C MET A 68 5.86 3.04 -6.09
N ARG A 69 7.01 3.63 -5.70
CA ARG A 69 7.04 4.83 -4.84
C ARG A 69 6.25 5.97 -5.46
N GLN A 70 6.45 6.23 -6.76
CA GLN A 70 5.71 7.28 -7.46
C GLN A 70 4.21 7.01 -7.54
N ALA A 71 3.80 5.76 -7.79
CA ALA A 71 2.39 5.38 -7.83
C ALA A 71 1.71 5.59 -6.47
N ILE A 72 2.37 5.18 -5.38
CA ILE A 72 1.86 5.38 -4.01
C ILE A 72 1.79 6.87 -3.67
N ALA A 73 2.85 7.63 -3.96
CA ALA A 73 2.91 9.07 -3.69
C ALA A 73 1.80 9.82 -4.42
N ARG A 74 1.60 9.54 -5.72
CA ARG A 74 0.49 10.11 -6.51
C ARG A 74 -0.86 9.68 -5.98
N GLY A 75 -1.02 8.41 -5.63
CA GLY A 75 -2.27 7.87 -5.11
C GLY A 75 -2.71 8.58 -3.82
N LEU A 76 -1.77 8.81 -2.90
CA LEU A 76 -2.11 9.48 -1.64
C LEU A 76 -2.05 11.01 -1.71
N GLY A 77 -1.48 11.58 -2.77
CA GLY A 77 -1.23 13.01 -2.89
C GLY A 77 -0.16 13.50 -1.91
N VAL A 78 0.91 12.71 -1.73
CA VAL A 78 2.07 13.04 -0.87
C VAL A 78 3.33 13.19 -1.72
N THR A 79 4.40 13.70 -1.12
CA THR A 79 5.69 13.83 -1.81
C THR A 79 6.40 12.48 -1.91
N LEU A 80 7.36 12.38 -2.84
CA LEU A 80 8.11 11.14 -3.06
C LEU A 80 9.04 10.81 -1.88
N GLU A 81 9.47 11.83 -1.14
CA GLU A 81 10.29 11.74 0.06
C GLU A 81 9.55 11.08 1.22
N SER A 82 8.22 11.20 1.26
CA SER A 82 7.37 10.53 2.25
C SER A 82 7.19 9.03 1.99
N VAL A 83 7.66 8.48 0.87
CA VAL A 83 7.40 7.09 0.49
C VAL A 83 8.70 6.31 0.27
N SER A 84 8.85 5.22 1.02
CA SER A 84 9.89 4.19 0.84
C SER A 84 9.26 2.87 0.38
N VAL A 85 9.90 2.18 -0.56
CA VAL A 85 9.54 0.83 -1.01
C VAL A 85 10.80 -0.02 -1.08
N LYS A 86 10.77 -1.16 -0.38
CA LYS A 86 11.84 -2.16 -0.34
C LYS A 86 11.36 -3.44 -0.98
N ALA A 87 12.26 -4.16 -1.64
CA ALA A 87 12.02 -5.49 -2.18
C ALA A 87 12.93 -6.50 -1.48
N LYS A 88 12.36 -7.63 -1.06
CA LYS A 88 13.09 -8.72 -0.39
C LYS A 88 12.68 -10.06 -1.01
N THR A 89 13.64 -10.98 -1.09
CA THR A 89 13.37 -12.41 -1.27
C THR A 89 12.94 -13.01 0.07
N ASN A 90 12.38 -14.22 0.04
CA ASN A 90 12.15 -15.00 1.26
C ASN A 90 13.14 -16.16 1.40
N ASP A 91 14.25 -16.06 0.66
CA ASP A 91 15.42 -16.94 0.69
C ASP A 91 15.06 -18.43 0.57
N GLY A 92 14.11 -18.74 -0.31
CA GLY A 92 13.65 -20.11 -0.56
C GLY A 92 12.78 -20.72 0.55
N VAL A 93 12.38 -19.96 1.57
CA VAL A 93 11.59 -20.45 2.71
C VAL A 93 10.08 -20.27 2.46
N GLY A 94 9.31 -21.34 2.67
CA GLY A 94 7.83 -21.32 2.64
C GLY A 94 7.23 -20.97 1.28
N ALA A 95 5.91 -20.69 1.25
CA ALA A 95 5.18 -20.44 0.00
C ALA A 95 5.74 -19.23 -0.80
N ILE A 96 6.19 -18.18 -0.11
CA ILE A 96 6.81 -17.02 -0.78
C ILE A 96 8.15 -17.44 -1.42
N GLY A 97 8.99 -18.18 -0.69
CA GLY A 97 10.28 -18.66 -1.19
C GLY A 97 10.15 -19.73 -2.28
N ALA A 98 9.03 -20.47 -2.32
CA ALA A 98 8.68 -21.36 -3.41
C ALA A 98 8.14 -20.63 -4.66
N GLY A 99 7.91 -19.31 -4.58
CA GLY A 99 7.35 -18.50 -5.66
C GLY A 99 5.83 -18.64 -5.84
N GLU A 100 5.13 -19.22 -4.87
CA GLU A 100 3.68 -19.46 -4.89
C GLU A 100 2.89 -18.25 -4.35
N ALA A 101 3.57 -17.34 -3.64
CA ALA A 101 2.95 -16.19 -2.99
C ALA A 101 3.83 -14.95 -3.04
N ILE A 102 3.20 -13.78 -2.96
CA ILE A 102 3.83 -12.48 -2.73
C ILE A 102 3.17 -11.87 -1.49
N ALA A 103 3.98 -11.30 -0.60
CA ALA A 103 3.48 -10.54 0.53
C ALA A 103 3.89 -9.07 0.44
N ALA A 104 3.07 -8.20 1.00
CA ALA A 104 3.39 -6.80 1.18
C ALA A 104 3.14 -6.39 2.63
N LEU A 105 4.14 -5.76 3.24
CA LEU A 105 4.05 -5.15 4.56
C LEU A 105 4.17 -3.65 4.40
N ALA A 106 3.38 -2.88 5.14
CA ALA A 106 3.47 -1.43 5.12
C ALA A 106 3.27 -0.87 6.52
N VAL A 107 4.06 0.15 6.86
CA VAL A 107 3.90 0.97 8.06
C VAL A 107 3.70 2.40 7.61
N ALA A 108 2.77 3.12 8.25
CA ALA A 108 2.51 4.53 7.96
C ALA A 108 2.51 5.35 9.25
N LEU A 109 3.05 6.56 9.15
CA LEU A 109 2.90 7.60 10.16
C LEU A 109 1.97 8.67 9.59
N ALA A 110 0.95 9.03 10.37
CA ALA A 110 0.05 10.14 10.08
C ALA A 110 -0.03 11.09 11.28
N THR A 111 -0.28 12.37 11.01
CA THR A 111 -0.58 13.38 12.02
C THR A 111 -1.96 13.96 11.78
N LYS A 112 -2.59 14.44 12.84
CA LYS A 112 -3.79 15.28 12.77
C LYS A 112 -3.39 16.75 12.86
#